data_AF-A0A952DSX2-F1
#
_entry.id   AF-A0A952DSX2-F1
#
_cell.length_a   1.000
_cell.length_b   1.000
_cell.length_c   1.000
_cell.angle_alpha   90.00
_cell.angle_beta   90.00
_cell.angle_gamma   90.00
#
_symmetry.space_group_name_H-M   'P 1'
#
loop_
_entity.id
_entity.type
_entity.pdbx_description
1 polymer ?
#
loop_
_entity_poly.entity_id
_entity_poly.type
_entity_poly.pdbx_seq_one_letter_code
_entity_poly.pdbx_strand_id
1 'polypeptide(L)'
;EIFKTEPKIESVIFQGLTVDYCKSIGARFILRGIRYVSDFEYEKTIADANRTLDRNIETIFLTGEPKYTSVASTIVRDILKNGGDASPFLPEAVIHSLRK
;
A
#
# COMPACT_ATOMS: atom_id res chain seq x y z
N GLU A 1 10.36 -1.22 -10.92
CA GLU A 1 11.71 -0.60 -11.01
C GLU A 1 12.37 -0.43 -9.65
N ILE A 2 11.71 0.20 -8.68
CA ILE A 2 12.28 0.50 -7.35
C ILE A 2 12.84 -0.74 -6.63
N PHE A 3 12.10 -1.84 -6.59
CA PHE A 3 12.51 -3.08 -5.91
C PHE A 3 13.02 -4.17 -6.87
N LYS A 4 13.43 -3.81 -8.10
CA LYS A 4 13.77 -4.79 -9.15
C LYS A 4 14.91 -5.73 -8.75
N THR A 5 15.83 -5.29 -7.90
CA THR A 5 16.99 -6.06 -7.45
C THR A 5 16.80 -6.71 -6.09
N GLU A 6 15.64 -6.55 -5.44
CA GLU A 6 15.36 -7.15 -4.13
C GLU A 6 14.64 -8.49 -4.31
N PRO A 7 15.31 -9.64 -4.15
CA PRO A 7 14.73 -10.95 -4.42
C PRO A 7 13.60 -11.33 -3.46
N LYS A 8 13.48 -10.66 -2.30
CA LYS A 8 12.41 -10.93 -1.33
C LYS A 8 11.11 -10.18 -1.62
N ILE A 9 11.09 -9.33 -2.65
CA ILE A 9 9.93 -8.51 -3.00
C ILE A 9 9.43 -8.91 -4.39
N GLU A 10 8.16 -9.30 -4.46
CA GLU A 10 7.47 -9.60 -5.72
C GLU A 10 6.26 -8.67 -5.88
N SER A 11 6.04 -8.18 -7.10
CA SER A 11 4.85 -7.42 -7.45
C SER A 11 3.87 -8.31 -8.21
N VAL A 12 2.65 -8.41 -7.69
CA VAL A 12 1.62 -9.33 -8.19
C VAL A 12 0.30 -8.59 -8.39
N ILE A 13 -0.46 -9.01 -9.38
CA ILE A 13 -1.84 -8.58 -9.61
C ILE A 13 -2.72 -9.80 -9.39
N PHE A 14 -3.73 -9.66 -8.55
CA PHE A 14 -4.68 -10.72 -8.26
C PHE A 14 -6.12 -10.23 -8.41
N GLN A 15 -7.04 -11.17 -8.51
CA GLN A 15 -8.48 -10.93 -8.54
C GLN A 15 -9.15 -11.76 -7.43
N GLY A 16 -10.30 -11.29 -6.95
CA GLY A 16 -11.03 -11.94 -5.85
C GLY A 16 -10.61 -11.43 -4.47
N LEU A 17 -10.83 -12.26 -3.45
CA LEU A 17 -10.59 -11.89 -2.05
C LEU A 17 -9.09 -11.93 -1.72
N THR A 18 -8.61 -10.91 -1.00
CA THR A 18 -7.22 -10.83 -0.53
C THR A 18 -6.81 -12.06 0.28
N VAL A 19 -7.70 -12.57 1.14
CA VAL A 19 -7.43 -13.76 1.96
C VAL A 19 -7.22 -15.01 1.12
N ASP A 20 -7.91 -15.15 -0.01
CA ASP A 20 -7.74 -16.32 -0.88
C ASP A 20 -6.43 -16.24 -1.66
N TYR A 21 -6.03 -15.04 -2.06
CA TYR A 21 -4.71 -14.82 -2.62
C TYR A 21 -3.60 -15.11 -1.59
N CYS A 22 -3.74 -14.66 -0.34
CA CYS A 22 -2.78 -14.98 0.71
C CYS A 22 -2.63 -16.50 0.90
N LYS A 23 -3.74 -17.27 0.91
CA LYS A 23 -3.69 -18.73 0.99
C LYS A 23 -2.94 -19.36 -0.18
N SER A 24 -3.17 -18.89 -1.41
CA SER A 24 -2.57 -19.49 -2.60
C SER A 24 -1.04 -19.40 -2.62
N ILE A 25 -0.48 -18.36 -2.00
CA ILE A 25 0.97 -18.16 -1.85
C ILE A 25 1.51 -18.59 -0.48
N GLY A 26 0.67 -19.14 0.41
CA GLY A 26 1.06 -19.53 1.76
C GLY A 26 1.38 -18.35 2.70
N ALA A 27 0.89 -17.15 2.40
CA ALA A 27 1.05 -15.98 3.25
C ALA A 27 0.12 -16.05 4.47
N ARG A 28 0.69 -15.76 5.65
CA ARG A 28 -0.04 -15.75 6.94
C ARG A 28 -0.27 -14.34 7.50
N PHE A 29 0.34 -13.34 6.89
CA PHE A 29 0.34 -11.98 7.40
C PHE A 29 0.05 -10.98 6.27
N ILE A 30 -0.79 -10.00 6.56
CA ILE A 30 -1.01 -8.81 5.75
C ILE A 30 -0.40 -7.62 6.51
N LEU A 31 0.49 -6.88 5.88
CA LEU A 31 1.09 -5.69 6.47
C LEU A 31 0.38 -4.43 5.97
N ARG A 32 -0.06 -3.56 6.89
CA ARG A 32 -0.74 -2.30 6.58
C ARG A 32 -0.10 -1.13 7.30
N GLY A 33 0.05 -0.01 6.60
CA GLY A 33 0.54 1.24 7.19
C GLY A 33 -0.62 2.09 7.69
N ILE A 34 -0.49 2.69 8.88
CA ILE A 34 -1.42 3.70 9.42
C ILE A 34 -0.69 5.03 9.59
N ARG A 35 -1.30 6.14 9.13
CA ARG A 35 -0.71 7.48 9.26
C ARG A 35 -1.45 8.32 10.28
N TYR A 36 -2.77 8.19 10.31
CA TYR A 36 -3.67 8.87 11.24
C TYR A 36 -4.62 7.88 11.91
N VAL A 37 -5.31 8.32 12.95
CA VAL A 37 -6.35 7.52 13.64
C VAL A 37 -7.47 7.11 12.68
N SER A 38 -7.85 7.99 11.74
CA SER A 38 -8.87 7.69 10.73
C SER A 38 -8.46 6.56 9.77
N ASP A 39 -7.18 6.47 9.39
CA ASP A 39 -6.67 5.34 8.60
C ASP A 39 -6.85 4.04 9.40
N PHE A 40 -6.57 4.07 10.71
CA PHE A 40 -6.70 2.88 11.55
C PHE A 40 -8.14 2.36 11.62
N GLU A 41 -9.15 3.22 11.77
CA GLU A 41 -10.55 2.77 11.83
C GLU A 41 -11.00 2.08 10.54
N TYR A 42 -10.63 2.65 9.39
CA TYR A 42 -10.91 2.07 8.09
C TYR A 42 -10.19 0.73 7.89
N GLU A 43 -8.87 0.70 8.14
CA GLU A 43 -8.05 -0.48 7.95
C GLU A 43 -8.40 -1.60 8.94
N LYS A 44 -8.80 -1.26 10.16
CA LYS A 44 -9.29 -2.21 11.17
C LYS A 44 -10.54 -2.93 10.69
N THR A 45 -11.48 -2.22 10.07
CA THR A 45 -12.71 -2.82 9.54
C THR A 45 -12.39 -3.88 8.48
N ILE A 46 -11.43 -3.61 7.59
CA ILE A 46 -10.96 -4.57 6.59
C ILE A 46 -10.25 -5.76 7.25
N ALA A 47 -9.41 -5.52 8.26
CA ALA A 47 -8.73 -6.57 8.99
C ALA A 47 -9.71 -7.51 9.71
N ASP A 48 -10.74 -6.97 10.36
CA ASP A 48 -11.77 -7.77 11.06
C ASP A 48 -12.60 -8.60 10.07
N ALA A 49 -12.90 -8.06 8.88
CA ALA A 49 -13.54 -8.81 7.81
C ALA A 49 -12.67 -9.97 7.30
N ASN A 50 -11.38 -9.71 7.03
CA ASN A 50 -10.43 -10.74 6.61
C ASN A 50 -10.29 -11.84 7.67
N ARG A 51 -10.17 -11.49 8.96
CA ARG A 51 -10.08 -12.45 10.07
C ARG A 51 -11.34 -13.30 10.22
N THR A 52 -12.51 -12.72 9.91
CA THR A 52 -13.79 -13.46 9.91
C THR A 52 -13.82 -14.50 8.80
N LEU A 53 -13.26 -14.18 7.62
CA LEU A 53 -13.18 -15.08 6.48
C LEU A 53 -12.10 -16.16 6.64
N ASP A 54 -10.96 -15.82 7.27
CA ASP A 54 -9.89 -16.77 7.61
C ASP A 54 -9.13 -16.32 8.87
N ARG A 55 -9.18 -17.15 9.91
CA ARG A 55 -8.50 -16.89 11.19
C ARG A 55 -6.99 -17.17 11.16
N ASN A 56 -6.47 -17.77 10.10
CA ASN A 56 -5.03 -18.06 9.96
C ASN A 56 -4.25 -16.91 9.31
N ILE A 57 -4.95 -15.89 8.81
CA ILE A 57 -4.36 -14.71 8.19
C ILE A 57 -4.51 -13.52 9.13
N GLU A 58 -3.38 -13.04 9.64
CA GLU A 58 -3.34 -11.92 10.57
C GLU A 58 -2.98 -10.62 9.86
N THR A 59 -3.58 -9.51 10.27
CA THR A 59 -3.21 -8.18 9.79
C THR A 59 -2.35 -7.48 10.83
N ILE A 60 -1.16 -7.01 10.42
CA ILE A 60 -0.21 -6.27 11.24
C ILE A 60 -0.23 -4.81 10.79
N PHE A 61 -0.39 -3.89 11.75
CA PHE A 61 -0.34 -2.45 11.51
C PHE A 61 1.01 -1.87 11.90
N LEU A 62 1.60 -1.07 11.02
CA LEU A 62 2.78 -0.26 11.32
C LEU A 62 2.43 1.22 11.19
N THR A 63 2.87 2.03 12.16
CA THR A 63 2.75 3.48 12.09
C THR A 63 3.78 4.04 11.11
N GLY A 64 3.32 4.83 10.14
CA GLY A 64 4.20 5.54 9.22
C GLY A 64 5.00 6.65 9.92
N GLU A 65 6.19 6.98 9.40
CA GLU A 65 6.94 8.14 9.90
C GLU A 65 6.19 9.45 9.60
N PRO A 66 6.11 10.40 10.55
CA PRO A 66 5.39 11.68 10.37
C PRO A 66 5.75 12.45 9.10
N LYS A 67 7.02 12.35 8.66
CA LYS A 67 7.52 13.03 7.46
C LYS A 67 6.88 12.54 6.15
N TYR A 68 6.24 11.37 6.15
CA TYR A 68 5.56 10.79 4.99
C TYR A 68 4.03 10.85 5.09
N THR A 69 3.51 11.33 6.21
CA THR A 69 2.08 11.35 6.52
C THR A 69 1.27 12.26 5.58
N SER A 70 1.89 13.30 5.03
CA SER A 70 1.28 14.22 4.05
C SER A 70 1.18 13.65 2.64
N VAL A 71 1.80 12.50 2.35
CA VAL A 71 1.81 11.93 1.00
C VAL A 71 0.60 11.01 0.81
N ALA A 72 -0.30 11.42 -0.08
CA ALA A 72 -1.42 10.61 -0.53
C ALA A 72 -1.48 10.59 -2.06
N SER A 73 -1.60 9.40 -2.65
CA SER A 73 -1.66 9.24 -4.11
C SER A 73 -2.80 10.02 -4.75
N THR A 74 -3.88 10.30 -4.02
CA THR A 74 -4.98 11.17 -4.50
C THR A 74 -4.51 12.62 -4.68
N ILE A 75 -3.79 13.18 -3.70
CA ILE A 75 -3.23 14.54 -3.78
C ILE A 75 -2.16 14.61 -4.86
N VAL A 76 -1.24 13.65 -4.91
CA VAL A 76 -0.20 13.57 -5.94
C VAL A 76 -0.81 13.53 -7.36
N ARG A 77 -1.83 12.70 -7.57
CA ARG A 77 -2.54 12.64 -8.86
C ARG A 77 -3.27 13.94 -9.17
N ASP A 78 -3.80 14.63 -8.19
CA ASP A 78 -4.49 15.92 -8.39
C ASP A 78 -3.52 17.03 -8.79
N ILE A 79 -2.35 17.12 -8.15
CA ILE A 79 -1.26 18.03 -8.53
C ILE A 79 -0.88 17.80 -10.00
N LEU A 80 -0.62 16.55 -10.38
CA LEU A 80 -0.25 16.19 -11.76
C LEU A 80 -1.36 16.54 -12.76
N LYS A 81 -2.63 16.26 -12.44
CA LYS A 81 -3.78 16.58 -13.29
C LYS A 81 -3.93 18.07 -13.55
N ASN A 82 -3.55 18.92 -12.59
CA ASN A 82 -3.64 20.36 -12.69
C ASN A 82 -2.31 21.02 -13.13
N GLY A 83 -1.35 20.23 -13.63
CA GLY A 83 -0.08 20.74 -14.17
C GLY A 83 0.96 21.20 -13.13
N GLY A 84 0.77 20.85 -11.86
CA GLY A 84 1.74 21.12 -10.80
C GLY A 84 2.89 20.10 -10.76
N ASP A 85 3.98 20.46 -10.07
CA ASP A 85 5.12 19.57 -9.87
C ASP A 85 4.94 18.67 -8.63
N ALA A 86 4.80 17.37 -8.86
CA ALA A 86 4.69 16.37 -7.80
C ALA A 86 6.01 15.65 -7.47
N SER A 87 7.14 16.05 -8.09
CA SER A 87 8.47 15.46 -7.86
C SER A 87 8.88 15.38 -6.39
N PRO A 88 8.58 16.36 -5.50
CA PRO A 88 8.94 16.28 -4.08
C PRO A 88 8.27 15.12 -3.32
N PHE A 89 7.20 14.54 -3.86
CA PHE A 89 6.40 13.49 -3.22
C PHE A 89 6.68 12.09 -3.78
N LEU A 90 7.55 11.98 -4.79
CA LEU A 90 7.73 10.77 -5.57
C LEU A 90 9.19 10.31 -5.60
N PRO A 91 9.45 8.99 -5.52
CA PRO A 91 10.76 8.46 -5.83
C PRO A 91 11.16 8.76 -7.29
N GLU A 92 12.45 8.95 -7.54
CA GLU A 92 13.01 9.28 -8.85
C GLU A 92 12.56 8.33 -9.97
N ALA A 93 12.53 7.02 -9.68
CA ALA A 93 12.06 6.01 -10.63
C ALA A 93 10.60 6.24 -11.10
N VAL A 94 9.74 6.75 -10.21
CA VAL A 94 8.35 7.08 -10.55
C VAL A 94 8.30 8.33 -11.42
N ILE A 95 9.11 9.36 -11.10
CA ILE A 95 9.20 10.58 -11.91
C ILE A 95 9.63 10.26 -13.34
N HIS A 96 10.63 9.39 -13.51
CA HIS A 96 11.09 8.95 -14.83
C HIS A 96 9.96 8.26 -15.61
N SER A 97 9.19 7.40 -14.94
CA SER A 97 8.06 6.70 -15.56
C SER A 97 6.91 7.61 -15.99
N LEU A 98 6.70 8.74 -15.29
CA LEU A 98 5.64 9.72 -15.61
C LEU A 98 6.00 10.66 -16.78
N ARG A 99 7.28 10.76 -17.15
CA ARG A 99 7.76 11.61 -18.25
C ARG A 99 7.80 10.89 -19.60
N LYS A 100 7.52 9.59 -19.63
CA LYS A 100 7.34 8.79 -20.85
C LYS A 100 5.89 8.83 -21.30
#